data_AF-A0A2D6K5P1-F1
#
_entry.id   AF-A0A2D6K5P1-F1
#
_cell.length_a   1.000
_cell.length_b   1.000
_cell.length_c   1.000
_cell.angle_alpha   90.00
_cell.angle_beta   90.00
_cell.angle_gamma   90.00
#
_symmetry.space_group_name_H-M   'P 1'
#
loop_
_entity.id
_entity.type
_entity.pdbx_description
1 polymer ?
#
loop_
_entity_poly.entity_id
_entity_poly.type
_entity_poly.pdbx_seq_one_letter_code
_entity_poly.pdbx_strand_id
1 'polypeptide(L)'
;MSLSGEAAYLYGYSKALMKINNKLHSLSKKAEKHKTRHDKADDENKQKHYERHKSTTEDIQGLLKQRKEVFNSIVHHQFEFERALKKEHHL
;
A
#
# COMPACT_ATOMS: atom_id res chain seq x y z
N MET A 1 15.84 -2.18 21.63
CA MET A 1 15.56 -3.34 20.76
C MET A 1 16.87 -3.93 20.29
N SER A 2 16.91 -5.22 19.94
CA SER A 2 18.09 -5.88 19.38
C SER A 2 18.12 -5.73 17.86
N LEU A 3 19.31 -5.81 17.27
CA LEU A 3 19.52 -5.73 15.82
C LEU A 3 18.64 -6.73 15.05
N SER A 4 18.60 -7.98 15.54
CA SER A 4 17.78 -9.05 14.96
C SER A 4 16.28 -8.77 15.07
N GLY A 5 15.83 -8.12 16.15
CA GLY A 5 14.43 -7.73 16.32
C GLY A 5 14.01 -6.68 15.30
N GLU A 6 14.82 -5.64 15.12
CA GLU A 6 14.59 -4.60 14.11
C GLU A 6 14.61 -5.17 12.68
N ALA A 7 15.55 -6.08 12.38
CA ALA A 7 15.59 -6.77 11.09
C ALA A 7 14.31 -7.58 10.82
N ALA A 8 13.78 -8.27 11.84
CA ALA A 8 12.53 -9.02 11.72
C ALA A 8 11.33 -8.11 11.46
N TYR A 9 11.24 -6.96 12.14
CA TYR A 9 10.22 -5.94 11.87
C TYR A 9 10.30 -5.41 10.44
N LEU A 10 11.50 -5.00 10.00
CA LEU A 10 11.74 -4.53 8.63
C LEU A 10 11.31 -5.56 7.59
N TYR A 11 11.65 -6.84 7.80
CA TYR A 11 11.21 -7.91 6.92
C TYR A 11 9.68 -8.04 6.90
N GLY A 12 9.04 -8.06 8.07
CA GLY A 12 7.57 -8.15 8.19
C GLY A 12 6.85 -7.01 7.46
N TYR A 13 7.28 -5.76 7.71
CA TYR A 13 6.70 -4.59 7.06
C TYR A 13 6.99 -4.54 5.55
N SER A 14 8.16 -5.00 5.09
CA SER A 14 8.45 -5.08 3.65
C SER A 14 7.48 -6.02 2.92
N LYS A 15 7.14 -7.16 3.54
CA LYS A 15 6.14 -8.10 3.01
C LYS A 15 4.73 -7.50 3.02
N ALA A 16 4.37 -6.78 4.08
CA ALA A 16 3.10 -6.06 4.15
C ALA A 16 2.99 -5.00 3.04
N LEU A 17 4.04 -4.21 2.84
CA LEU A 17 4.11 -3.19 1.79
C LEU A 17 3.97 -3.81 0.40
N MET A 18 4.63 -4.95 0.15
CA MET A 18 4.52 -5.69 -1.11
C MET A 18 3.08 -6.17 -1.36
N LYS A 19 2.39 -6.69 -0.33
CA LYS A 19 0.98 -7.10 -0.44
C LYS A 19 0.08 -5.91 -0.79
N ILE A 20 0.29 -4.76 -0.15
CA ILE A 20 -0.46 -3.53 -0.43
C ILE A 20 -0.23 -3.07 -1.87
N ASN A 21 1.02 -3.06 -2.34
CA ASN A 21 1.36 -2.67 -3.72
C ASN A 21 0.69 -3.60 -4.76
N ASN A 22 0.69 -4.92 -4.51
CA ASN A 22 0.02 -5.87 -5.40
C ASN A 22 -1.50 -5.63 -5.45
N LYS A 23 -2.12 -5.32 -4.31
CA LYS A 23 -3.55 -5.02 -4.24
C LYS A 23 -3.89 -3.69 -4.93
N LEU A 24 -3.06 -2.66 -4.74
CA LEU A 24 -3.17 -1.38 -5.44
C LEU A 24 -3.12 -1.58 -6.96
N HIS A 25 -2.14 -2.34 -7.47
CA HIS A 25 -2.02 -2.63 -8.90
C HIS A 25 -3.28 -3.29 -9.48
N SER A 26 -3.82 -4.28 -8.76
CA SER A 26 -5.05 -4.97 -9.15
C SER A 26 -6.25 -4.03 -9.18
N LEU A 27 -6.41 -3.19 -8.15
CA LEU A 27 -7.51 -2.23 -8.06
C LEU A 27 -7.39 -1.11 -9.09
N SER A 28 -6.19 -0.59 -9.37
CA SER A 28 -5.97 0.39 -10.43
C SER A 28 -6.43 -0.15 -11.79
N LYS A 29 -6.10 -1.40 -12.11
CA LYS A 29 -6.60 -2.06 -13.33
C LYS A 29 -8.13 -2.19 -13.35
N LYS A 30 -8.75 -2.50 -12.20
CA LYS A 30 -10.22 -2.57 -12.09
C LYS A 30 -10.87 -1.20 -12.25
N ALA A 31 -10.31 -0.16 -11.63
CA ALA A 31 -10.80 1.21 -11.71
C ALA A 31 -10.78 1.70 -13.17
N GLU A 32 -9.68 1.47 -13.88
CA GLU A 32 -9.55 1.81 -15.30
C GLU A 32 -10.57 1.02 -16.15
N LYS A 33 -10.73 -0.27 -15.88
CA LYS A 33 -11.74 -1.09 -16.56
C LYS A 33 -13.16 -0.56 -16.34
N HIS A 34 -13.49 -0.08 -15.15
CA HIS A 34 -14.80 0.50 -14.86
C HIS A 34 -15.00 1.84 -15.55
N LYS A 35 -13.96 2.68 -15.62
CA LYS A 35 -13.96 3.93 -16.38
C LYS A 35 -14.18 3.69 -17.87
N THR A 36 -13.39 2.81 -18.48
CA THR A 36 -13.56 2.46 -19.91
C THR A 36 -14.92 1.86 -20.23
N ARG A 37 -15.52 1.12 -19.28
CA ARG A 37 -16.88 0.58 -19.44
C ARG A 37 -17.94 1.65 -19.29
N HIS A 38 -17.78 2.58 -18.35
CA HIS A 38 -18.65 3.73 -18.19
C HIS A 38 -18.70 4.57 -19.48
N ASP A 39 -17.53 4.81 -20.09
CA ASP A 39 -17.42 5.64 -21.29
C ASP A 39 -18.05 5.00 -22.54
N LYS A 40 -18.24 3.67 -22.52
CA LYS A 40 -18.81 2.88 -23.63
C LYS A 40 -20.23 2.38 -23.34
N ALA A 41 -20.75 2.59 -22.14
CA ALA A 41 -22.05 2.09 -21.74
C ALA A 41 -23.18 2.98 -22.27
N ASP A 42 -24.34 2.36 -22.48
CA ASP A 42 -25.61 3.07 -22.60
C ASP A 42 -25.98 3.78 -21.29
N ASP A 43 -26.91 4.73 -21.35
CA ASP A 43 -27.29 5.55 -20.20
C ASP A 43 -27.82 4.71 -19.02
N GLU A 44 -28.47 3.57 -19.29
CA GLU A 44 -28.94 2.64 -18.27
C GLU A 44 -27.81 1.98 -17.46
N ASN A 45 -26.71 1.57 -18.10
CA ASN A 45 -25.58 0.93 -17.43
C ASN A 45 -24.48 1.90 -16.98
N LYS A 46 -24.52 3.14 -17.46
CA LYS A 46 -23.52 4.17 -17.15
C LYS A 46 -23.40 4.41 -15.65
N GLN A 47 -24.52 4.62 -14.97
CA GLN A 47 -24.55 4.86 -13.52
C GLN A 47 -23.90 3.71 -12.72
N LYS A 48 -24.20 2.47 -13.08
CA LYS A 48 -23.62 1.27 -12.45
C LYS A 48 -22.10 1.20 -12.60
N HIS A 49 -21.56 1.60 -13.75
CA HIS A 49 -20.11 1.63 -13.96
C HIS A 49 -19.44 2.80 -13.24
N TYR A 50 -20.11 3.94 -13.15
CA TYR A 50 -19.66 5.09 -12.36
C TYR A 50 -19.56 4.72 -10.87
N GLU A 51 -20.59 4.12 -10.29
CA GLU A 51 -20.59 3.72 -8.87
C GLU A 51 -19.49 2.72 -8.56
N ARG A 52 -19.25 1.74 -9.44
CA ARG A 52 -18.15 0.76 -9.30
C ARG A 52 -16.78 1.42 -9.41
N HIS A 53 -16.61 2.38 -10.32
CA HIS A 53 -15.36 3.15 -10.43
C HIS A 53 -15.12 3.98 -9.15
N LYS A 54 -16.15 4.66 -8.65
CA LYS A 54 -16.10 5.44 -7.42
C LYS A 54 -15.71 4.57 -6.22
N SER A 55 -16.41 3.46 -6.00
CA SER A 55 -16.10 2.53 -4.90
C SER A 55 -14.68 1.95 -5.00
N THR A 56 -14.23 1.57 -6.20
CA THR A 56 -12.84 1.10 -6.39
C THR A 56 -11.81 2.20 -6.06
N THR A 57 -12.14 3.45 -6.35
CA THR A 57 -11.27 4.60 -6.06
C THR A 57 -11.19 4.87 -4.55
N GLU A 58 -12.30 4.73 -3.82
CA GLU A 58 -12.33 4.82 -2.35
C GLU A 58 -11.46 3.72 -1.70
N ASP A 59 -11.56 2.47 -2.20
CA ASP A 59 -10.69 1.36 -1.76
C ASP A 59 -9.20 1.65 -1.99
N ILE A 60 -8.86 2.23 -3.15
CA ILE A 60 -7.49 2.64 -3.49
C ILE A 60 -7.00 3.69 -2.49
N GLN A 61 -7.81 4.70 -2.18
CA GLN A 61 -7.45 5.74 -1.21
C GLN A 61 -7.21 5.15 0.19
N GLY A 62 -8.04 4.19 0.62
CA GLY A 62 -7.82 3.46 1.87
C GLY A 62 -6.48 2.73 1.90
N LEU A 63 -6.13 2.02 0.82
CA LEU A 63 -4.85 1.33 0.71
C LEU A 63 -3.65 2.28 0.65
N LEU A 64 -3.80 3.47 0.05
CA LEU A 64 -2.73 4.48 0.05
C LEU A 64 -2.44 5.00 1.46
N LYS A 65 -3.47 5.14 2.32
CA LYS A 65 -3.29 5.49 3.74
C LYS A 65 -2.54 4.38 4.48
N GLN A 66 -2.97 3.13 4.34
CA GLN A 66 -2.30 1.96 4.93
C GLN A 66 -0.85 1.83 4.44
N ARG A 67 -0.61 2.07 3.15
CA ARG A 67 0.75 2.08 2.56
C ARG A 67 1.64 3.09 3.27
N LYS A 68 1.12 4.31 3.53
CA LYS A 68 1.86 5.37 4.22
C LYS A 68 2.19 4.97 5.66
N GLU A 69 1.25 4.37 6.38
CA GLU A 69 1.46 3.89 7.74
C GLU A 69 2.56 2.83 7.81
N VAL A 70 2.48 1.79 6.96
CA VAL A 70 3.50 0.75 6.87
C VAL A 70 4.87 1.33 6.49
N PHE A 71 4.90 2.29 5.56
CA PHE A 71 6.14 2.97 5.17
C PHE A 71 6.75 3.74 6.35
N ASN A 72 5.94 4.47 7.12
CA ASN A 72 6.41 5.17 8.31
C ASN A 72 6.99 4.20 9.35
N SER A 73 6.36 3.03 9.54
CA SER A 73 6.92 1.98 10.41
C SER A 73 8.27 1.48 9.90
N ILE A 74 8.43 1.27 8.59
CA ILE A 74 9.72 0.88 8.00
C ILE A 74 10.79 1.93 8.30
N VAL A 75 10.50 3.21 8.08
CA VAL A 75 11.45 4.29 8.34
C VAL A 75 11.85 4.34 9.81
N HIS A 76 10.88 4.16 10.73
CA HIS A 76 11.16 4.11 12.16
C HIS A 76 12.08 2.95 12.53
N HIS A 77 11.76 1.73 12.10
CA HIS A 77 12.57 0.55 12.39
C HIS A 77 13.93 0.57 11.69
N GLN A 78 14.04 1.23 10.54
CA GLN A 78 15.33 1.44 9.88
C GLN A 78 16.23 2.35 10.73
N PHE A 79 15.69 3.45 11.24
CA PHE A 79 16.43 4.35 12.12
C PHE A 79 16.90 3.63 13.40
N GLU A 80 16.01 2.86 14.05
CA GLU A 80 16.38 2.09 15.24
C GLU A 80 17.37 0.96 14.94
N PHE A 81 17.26 0.30 13.78
CA PHE A 81 18.24 -0.67 13.30
C PHE A 81 19.63 -0.04 13.15
N GLU A 82 19.71 1.12 12.47
CA GLU A 82 20.97 1.85 12.29
C GLU A 82 21.57 2.30 13.63
N ARG A 83 20.73 2.74 14.56
CA ARG A 83 21.14 3.11 15.92
C ARG A 83 21.67 1.90 16.70
N ALA A 84 21.00 0.76 16.63
CA ALA A 84 21.44 -0.47 17.26
C ALA A 84 22.76 -0.97 16.66
N LEU A 85 22.91 -0.88 15.33
CA LEU A 85 24.12 -1.26 14.60
C LEU A 85 25.32 -0.43 15.05
N LYS A 86 25.17 0.91 15.11
CA LYS A 86 26.24 1.81 15.60
C LYS A 86 26.65 1.48 17.02
N LYS A 87 25.67 1.23 17.91
CA LYS A 87 25.93 0.85 19.30
C LYS A 87 26.70 -0.47 19.42
N GLU A 88 26.34 -1.47 18.61
CA GLU A 88 27.00 -2.79 18.61
C GLU A 88 28.43 -2.73 18.07
N HIS A 89 28.67 -1.89 17.06
CA HIS A 89 29.99 -1.73 16.45
C HIS A 89 30.85 -0.61 17.06
N HIS A 90 30.38 0.07 18.11
CA HIS A 90 31.03 1.23 18.72
C HIS A 90 31.42 2.33 17.71
N LEU A 91 30.57 2.53 16.69
CA LEU A 91 30.67 3.59 15.68
C LEU A 91 29.93 4.85 16.15
#